data_AF-A0AA42ECP2-F1
#
_entry.id   AF-A0AA42ECP2-F1
#
_cell.length_a   1.000
_cell.length_b   1.000
_cell.length_c   1.000
_cell.angle_alpha   90.00
_cell.angle_beta   90.00
_cell.angle_gamma   90.00
#
_symmetry.space_group_name_H-M   'P 1'
#
loop_
_entity.id
_entity.type
_entity.pdbx_description
1 polymer ?
#
loop_
_entity_poly.entity_id
_entity_poly.type
_entity_poly.pdbx_seq_one_letter_code
_entity_poly.pdbx_strand_id
1 'polypeptide(L)'
;MTHDDYPDAYVRGILTTCRTIAMVGASAKDNRPSFFAFKYMLERGYRMIPVNPGLAGQQILGQTVHARLADIPEPVDMVDLFRNASYAAQTLDEMLAMTPRPGVLWLQLGVRDDATAARAESHGIKVVMDRCPKIEYGRLSSEIGWLGVNSRTLSSKRAPMPQKGVQRLSLGRVTTAGGDVARGPGPDETGRS
;
A
#
# COMPACT_ATOMS: atom_id res chain seq x y z
N MET A 1 8.84 12.27 -8.04
CA MET A 1 7.43 12.26 -8.53
C MET A 1 6.64 13.35 -7.75
N THR A 2 5.49 13.89 -8.19
CA THR A 2 4.77 14.92 -7.39
C THR A 2 3.92 14.35 -6.26
N HIS A 3 3.71 13.03 -6.25
CA HIS A 3 3.09 12.26 -5.15
C HIS A 3 1.63 12.62 -4.81
N ASP A 4 0.94 13.37 -5.67
CA ASP A 4 -0.50 13.62 -5.54
C ASP A 4 -1.35 12.45 -6.06
N ASP A 5 -0.83 11.77 -7.09
CA ASP A 5 -1.41 10.58 -7.69
C ASP A 5 -0.34 9.53 -8.01
N TYR A 6 -0.75 8.26 -8.01
CA TYR A 6 0.12 7.12 -8.31
C TYR A 6 -0.55 6.22 -9.34
N PRO A 7 0.13 5.89 -10.46
CA PRO A 7 -0.40 4.92 -11.40
C PRO A 7 -0.70 3.58 -10.72
N ASP A 8 -1.84 2.97 -11.03
CA ASP A 8 -2.24 1.67 -10.47
C ASP A 8 -1.17 0.59 -10.63
N ALA A 9 -0.45 0.61 -11.77
CA ALA A 9 0.64 -0.32 -12.03
C ALA A 9 1.82 -0.14 -11.06
N TYR A 10 2.11 1.10 -10.62
CA TYR A 10 3.18 1.40 -9.67
C TYR A 10 2.84 0.86 -8.29
N VAL A 11 1.65 1.19 -7.79
CA VAL A 11 1.16 0.73 -6.47
C VAL A 11 1.01 -0.79 -6.45
N ARG A 12 0.39 -1.36 -7.49
CA ARG A 12 0.27 -2.81 -7.64
C ARG A 12 1.63 -3.48 -7.69
N GLY A 13 2.57 -2.92 -8.46
CA GLY A 13 3.94 -3.42 -8.54
C GLY A 13 4.55 -3.56 -7.15
N ILE A 14 4.55 -2.49 -6.36
CA ILE A 14 5.02 -2.49 -4.97
C ILE A 14 4.32 -3.58 -4.14
N LEU A 15 2.99 -3.58 -4.10
CA LEU A 15 2.25 -4.52 -3.26
C LEU A 15 2.39 -5.98 -3.70
N THR A 16 2.70 -6.25 -4.98
CA THR A 16 2.95 -7.62 -5.47
C THR A 16 4.37 -8.12 -5.22
N THR A 17 5.35 -7.21 -5.23
CA THR A 17 6.77 -7.56 -5.07
C THR A 17 7.20 -7.60 -3.60
N CYS A 18 6.69 -6.70 -2.77
CA CYS A 18 7.00 -6.67 -1.34
C CYS A 18 6.34 -7.83 -0.61
N ARG A 19 7.10 -8.51 0.25
CA ARG A 19 6.63 -9.60 1.12
C ARG A 19 6.76 -9.24 2.59
N THR A 20 7.85 -8.58 2.97
CA THR A 20 8.14 -8.18 4.35
C THR A 20 7.94 -6.68 4.54
N ILE A 21 7.08 -6.33 5.49
CA ILE A 21 6.70 -4.94 5.78
C ILE A 21 6.98 -4.64 7.25
N ALA A 22 7.83 -3.65 7.51
CA ALA A 22 8.03 -3.10 8.84
C ALA A 22 7.09 -1.90 9.06
N MET A 23 6.18 -2.01 10.03
CA MET A 23 5.23 -0.94 10.35
C MET A 23 5.72 -0.10 11.54
N VAL A 24 6.16 1.12 11.26
CA VAL A 24 6.61 2.09 12.27
C VAL A 24 5.39 2.80 12.86
N GLY A 25 5.20 2.72 14.18
CA GLY A 25 4.02 3.24 14.86
C GLY A 25 2.88 2.21 14.99
N ALA A 26 3.20 0.92 14.91
CA ALA A 26 2.25 -0.16 15.19
C ALA A 26 1.68 -0.02 16.62
N SER A 27 0.38 -0.26 16.78
CA SER A 27 -0.30 -0.20 18.07
C SER A 27 -0.94 -1.54 18.39
N ALA A 28 -0.93 -1.96 19.65
CA ALA A 28 -1.66 -3.13 20.15
C ALA A 28 -3.15 -2.86 20.42
N LYS A 29 -3.57 -1.58 20.38
CA LYS A 29 -4.95 -1.17 20.67
C LYS A 29 -5.81 -1.41 19.43
N ASP A 30 -6.86 -2.21 19.58
CA ASP A 30 -7.75 -2.63 18.50
C ASP A 30 -8.53 -1.49 17.85
N ASN A 31 -8.80 -0.41 18.57
CA ASN A 31 -9.45 0.79 18.05
C ASN A 31 -8.55 1.73 17.23
N ARG A 32 -7.26 1.39 17.05
CA ARG A 32 -6.31 2.24 16.31
C ARG A 32 -6.23 1.81 14.83
N PRO A 33 -6.19 2.77 13.88
CA PRO A 33 -6.06 2.45 12.46
C PRO A 33 -4.85 1.57 12.12
N SER A 34 -3.71 1.76 12.80
CA SER A 34 -2.51 0.95 12.58
C SER A 34 -2.74 -0.53 12.95
N PHE A 35 -3.50 -0.83 13.99
CA PHE A 35 -3.84 -2.22 14.34
C PHE A 35 -4.65 -2.89 13.23
N PHE A 36 -5.67 -2.21 12.69
CA PHE A 36 -6.50 -2.76 11.61
C PHE A 36 -5.74 -2.93 10.30
N ALA A 37 -4.89 -1.97 9.94
CA ALA A 37 -4.06 -2.07 8.74
C ALA A 37 -3.05 -3.23 8.88
N PHE A 38 -2.39 -3.33 10.04
CA PHE A 38 -1.45 -4.41 10.34
C PHE A 38 -2.12 -5.78 10.26
N LYS A 39 -3.26 -5.95 10.94
CA LYS A 39 -4.05 -7.18 10.91
C LYS A 39 -4.45 -7.57 9.49
N TYR A 40 -4.97 -6.62 8.72
CA TYR A 40 -5.42 -6.87 7.35
C TYR A 40 -4.26 -7.37 6.47
N MET A 41 -3.12 -6.69 6.50
CA MET A 41 -1.96 -7.09 5.70
C MET A 41 -1.41 -8.45 6.15
N LEU A 42 -1.37 -8.71 7.45
CA LEU A 42 -0.99 -10.02 8.01
C LEU A 42 -1.92 -11.14 7.49
N GLU A 43 -3.24 -10.92 7.50
CA GLU A 43 -4.23 -11.87 6.96
C GLU A 43 -4.08 -12.10 5.45
N ARG A 44 -3.49 -11.15 4.71
CA ARG A 44 -3.16 -11.29 3.29
C ARG A 44 -1.83 -11.99 3.01
N GLY A 45 -1.17 -12.48 4.05
CA GLY A 45 0.04 -13.29 3.94
C GLY A 45 1.33 -12.47 3.80
N TYR A 46 1.29 -11.16 4.09
CA TYR A 46 2.53 -10.39 4.24
C TYR A 46 3.21 -10.75 5.56
N ARG A 47 4.54 -10.78 5.56
CA ARG A 47 5.35 -10.83 6.78
C ARG A 47 5.32 -9.43 7.40
N MET A 48 4.44 -9.23 8.38
CA MET A 48 4.31 -7.95 9.08
C MET A 48 5.19 -7.90 10.33
N ILE A 49 6.01 -6.86 10.47
CA ILE A 49 6.93 -6.65 11.59
C ILE A 49 6.56 -5.33 12.29
N PRO A 50 6.10 -5.35 13.55
CA PRO A 50 5.71 -4.13 14.25
C PRO A 50 6.93 -3.42 14.86
N VAL A 51 7.02 -2.11 14.65
CA VAL A 51 8.07 -1.25 15.22
C VAL A 51 7.43 -0.16 16.09
N ASN A 52 7.70 -0.21 17.40
CA ASN A 52 7.24 0.78 18.36
C ASN A 52 8.11 0.72 19.63
N PRO A 53 8.92 1.76 19.93
CA PRO A 53 9.74 1.81 21.15
C PRO A 53 8.96 1.59 22.45
N GLY A 54 7.74 2.10 22.53
CA GLY A 54 6.91 2.01 23.74
C GLY A 54 6.31 0.62 23.99
N LEU A 55 6.41 -0.30 23.02
CA LEU A 55 5.89 -1.67 23.11
C LEU A 55 6.97 -2.72 22.84
N ALA A 56 8.25 -2.33 22.79
CA ALA A 56 9.35 -3.23 22.45
C ALA A 56 9.36 -4.47 23.35
N GLY A 57 9.57 -5.65 22.74
CA GLY A 57 9.55 -6.95 23.42
C GLY A 57 8.15 -7.53 23.66
N GLN A 58 7.08 -6.75 23.49
CA GLN A 58 5.71 -7.26 23.54
C GLN A 58 5.33 -7.92 22.20
N GLN A 59 4.10 -8.43 22.12
CA GLN A 59 3.54 -9.00 20.89
C GLN A 59 2.31 -8.25 20.41
N ILE A 60 2.21 -8.07 19.09
CA ILE A 60 0.99 -7.63 18.40
C ILE A 60 0.61 -8.73 17.41
N LEU A 61 -0.55 -9.36 17.61
CA LEU A 61 -1.05 -10.42 16.72
C LEU A 61 -0.02 -11.55 16.47
N GLY A 62 0.65 -11.96 17.55
CA GLY A 62 1.70 -13.00 17.51
C GLY A 62 3.05 -12.54 16.94
N GLN A 63 3.21 -11.26 16.62
CA GLN A 63 4.47 -10.69 16.09
C GLN A 63 5.21 -9.92 17.17
N THR A 64 6.50 -10.22 17.38
CA THR A 64 7.36 -9.49 18.32
C THR A 64 7.56 -8.05 17.88
N VAL A 65 7.39 -7.11 18.81
CA VAL A 65 7.59 -5.68 18.55
C VAL A 65 9.04 -5.29 18.77
N HIS A 66 9.62 -4.64 17.76
CA HIS A 66 10.98 -4.06 17.82
C HIS A 66 10.93 -2.59 18.20
N ALA A 67 11.97 -2.08 18.85
CA ALA A 67 12.03 -0.67 19.24
C ALA A 67 12.33 0.24 18.04
N ARG A 68 13.28 -0.17 17.19
CA ARG A 68 13.76 0.56 16.00
C ARG A 68 13.88 -0.37 14.81
N LEU A 69 13.98 0.19 13.60
CA LEU A 69 14.13 -0.59 12.37
C LEU A 69 15.41 -1.43 12.37
N ALA A 70 16.48 -0.90 12.96
CA ALA A 70 17.77 -1.58 13.07
C ALA A 70 17.77 -2.83 13.97
N ASP A 71 16.75 -3.02 14.81
CA ASP A 71 16.63 -4.22 15.66
C ASP A 71 15.95 -5.40 14.94
N ILE A 72 15.49 -5.20 13.70
CA ILE A 72 14.80 -6.24 12.94
C ILE A 72 15.85 -7.26 12.43
N PRO A 73 15.74 -8.55 12.79
CA PRO A 73 16.76 -9.56 12.48
C PRO A 73 16.64 -10.14 11.06
N GLU A 74 15.71 -9.64 10.25
CA GLU A 74 15.38 -10.14 8.91
C GLU A 74 15.26 -9.00 7.89
N PRO A 75 15.50 -9.28 6.60
CA PRO A 75 15.30 -8.29 5.52
C PRO A 75 13.90 -7.71 5.48
N VAL A 76 13.81 -6.40 5.25
CA VAL A 76 12.55 -5.66 5.07
C VAL A 76 12.47 -5.13 3.65
N ASP A 77 11.36 -5.38 2.95
CA ASP A 77 11.16 -4.86 1.60
C ASP A 77 10.59 -3.43 1.63
N MET A 78 9.67 -3.19 2.56
CA MET A 78 8.91 -1.94 2.68
C MET A 78 8.83 -1.48 4.14
N VAL A 79 9.09 -0.19 4.36
CA VAL A 79 8.80 0.47 5.64
C VAL A 79 7.51 1.29 5.50
N ASP A 80 6.55 1.01 6.38
CA ASP A 80 5.23 1.63 6.44
C ASP A 80 5.12 2.54 7.67
N LEU A 81 5.03 3.86 7.46
CA LEU A 81 5.06 4.87 8.51
C LEU A 81 3.66 5.31 8.94
N PHE A 82 3.24 4.89 10.14
CA PHE A 82 2.02 5.29 10.85
C PHE A 82 2.24 6.42 11.88
N ARG A 83 3.36 7.13 11.82
CA ARG A 83 3.66 8.30 12.67
C ARG A 83 3.50 9.60 11.90
N ASN A 84 3.56 10.73 12.61
CA ASN A 84 3.52 12.06 11.99
C ASN A 84 4.65 12.23 10.96
N ALA A 85 4.42 13.10 9.96
CA ALA A 85 5.38 13.40 8.89
C ALA A 85 6.75 13.86 9.42
N SER A 86 6.83 14.48 10.60
CA SER A 86 8.11 14.85 11.22
C SER A 86 9.05 13.66 11.50
N TYR A 87 8.53 12.43 11.52
CA TYR A 87 9.33 11.22 11.66
C TYR A 87 9.83 10.66 10.32
N ALA A 88 9.40 11.20 9.18
CA ALA A 88 9.72 10.65 7.86
C ALA A 88 11.24 10.72 7.60
N ALA A 89 11.88 11.86 7.84
CA ALA A 89 13.32 12.04 7.65
C ALA A 89 14.14 11.05 8.50
N GLN A 90 13.83 10.94 9.79
CA GLN A 90 14.50 9.99 10.69
C GLN A 90 14.26 8.53 10.24
N THR A 91 13.03 8.21 9.81
CA THR A 91 12.70 6.86 9.32
C THR A 91 13.53 6.52 8.08
N LEU A 92 13.72 7.47 7.17
CA LEU A 92 14.58 7.30 6.01
C LEU A 92 16.05 7.10 6.42
N ASP A 93 16.56 7.85 7.40
CA ASP A 93 17.92 7.66 7.90
C ASP A 93 18.13 6.24 8.45
N GLU A 94 17.18 5.73 9.24
CA GLU A 94 17.21 4.35 9.73
C GLU A 94 17.19 3.34 8.57
N MET A 95 16.32 3.54 7.57
CA MET A 95 16.26 2.67 6.39
C MET A 95 17.58 2.65 5.63
N LEU A 96 18.22 3.80 5.42
CA LEU A 96 19.47 3.93 4.68
C LEU A 96 20.63 3.19 5.36
N ALA A 97 20.58 3.08 6.69
CA ALA A 97 21.54 2.36 7.52
C ALA A 97 21.32 0.82 7.55
N MET A 98 20.14 0.33 7.14
CA MET A 98 19.85 -1.10 7.13
C MET A 98 20.58 -1.83 5.99
N THR A 99 20.95 -3.09 6.25
CA THR A 99 21.51 -4.00 5.26
C THR A 99 20.83 -5.38 5.36
N PRO A 100 20.08 -5.83 4.34
CA PRO A 100 19.78 -5.13 3.10
C PRO A 100 18.88 -3.90 3.31
N ARG A 101 19.05 -2.89 2.47
CA ARG A 101 18.26 -1.66 2.50
C ARG A 101 16.84 -1.93 1.97
N PRO A 102 15.78 -1.47 2.66
CA PRO A 102 14.42 -1.56 2.14
C PRO A 102 14.26 -0.77 0.84
N GLY A 103 13.53 -1.35 -0.12
CA GLY A 103 13.32 -0.75 -1.44
C GLY A 103 12.15 0.22 -1.51
N VAL A 104 11.31 0.29 -0.46
CA VAL A 104 10.08 1.09 -0.45
C VAL A 104 9.90 1.84 0.88
N LEU A 105 9.63 3.15 0.79
CA LEU A 105 9.11 3.97 1.88
C LEU A 105 7.63 4.28 1.60
N TRP A 106 6.75 3.86 2.51
CA TRP A 106 5.32 4.10 2.42
C TRP A 106 4.86 4.97 3.58
N LEU A 107 4.34 6.17 3.29
CA LEU A 107 3.80 7.09 4.27
C LEU A 107 2.26 7.01 4.25
N GLN A 108 1.67 6.79 5.43
CA GLN A 108 0.23 6.60 5.58
C GLN A 108 -0.59 7.85 5.27
N LEU A 109 -1.91 7.69 5.31
CA LEU A 109 -2.87 8.79 5.18
C LEU A 109 -2.55 9.94 6.15
N GLY A 110 -2.52 11.16 5.62
CA GLY A 110 -2.17 12.39 6.33
C GLY A 110 -0.68 12.55 6.63
N VAL A 111 0.18 11.65 6.12
CA VAL A 111 1.64 11.71 6.28
C VAL A 111 2.27 12.03 4.93
N ARG A 112 2.76 13.27 4.79
CA ARG A 112 3.43 13.77 3.58
C ARG A 112 4.68 14.56 3.96
N ASP A 113 5.79 14.25 3.29
CA ASP A 113 7.05 14.99 3.38
C ASP A 113 7.79 14.87 2.03
N ASP A 114 7.65 15.91 1.20
CA ASP A 114 8.21 15.94 -0.15
C ASP A 114 9.74 15.98 -0.17
N ALA A 115 10.37 16.58 0.85
CA ALA A 115 11.83 16.64 0.95
C ALA A 115 12.41 15.26 1.26
N THR A 116 11.79 14.54 2.20
CA THR A 116 12.14 13.15 2.50
C THR A 116 11.88 12.25 1.29
N ALA A 117 10.76 12.45 0.59
CA ALA A 117 10.44 11.68 -0.62
C ALA A 117 11.50 11.84 -1.71
N ALA A 118 11.87 13.08 -2.06
CA ALA A 118 12.90 13.35 -3.05
C ALA A 118 14.26 12.76 -2.66
N ARG A 119 14.61 12.80 -1.36
CA ARG A 119 15.83 12.18 -0.83
C ARG A 119 15.77 10.65 -0.92
N ALA A 120 14.63 10.02 -0.60
CA ALA A 120 14.48 8.58 -0.75
C ALA A 120 14.61 8.15 -2.22
N GLU A 121 13.96 8.86 -3.14
CA GLU A 121 14.03 8.62 -4.58
C GLU A 121 15.47 8.72 -5.12
N SER A 122 16.29 9.68 -4.65
CA SER A 122 17.70 9.80 -5.05
C SER A 122 18.57 8.62 -4.62
N HIS A 123 18.14 7.86 -3.61
CA HIS A 123 18.75 6.60 -3.19
C HIS A 123 18.14 5.36 -3.85
N GLY A 124 17.25 5.53 -4.83
CA GLY A 124 16.58 4.45 -5.54
C GLY A 124 15.45 3.78 -4.75
N ILE A 125 14.98 4.41 -3.66
CA ILE A 125 13.85 3.93 -2.86
C ILE A 125 12.57 4.40 -3.51
N LYS A 126 11.62 3.48 -3.74
CA LYS A 126 10.27 3.82 -4.21
C LYS A 126 9.50 4.48 -3.07
N VAL A 127 8.80 5.57 -3.37
CA VAL A 127 8.00 6.29 -2.38
C VAL A 127 6.52 6.24 -2.73
N VAL A 128 5.69 6.01 -1.71
CA VAL A 128 4.24 6.25 -1.73
C VAL A 128 3.89 7.10 -0.51
N MET A 129 3.12 8.17 -0.68
CA MET A 129 2.68 9.06 0.39
C MET A 129 1.18 9.22 0.39
N ASP A 130 0.62 9.55 1.56
CA ASP A 130 -0.82 9.78 1.75
C ASP A 130 -1.69 8.65 1.16
N ARG A 131 -1.28 7.40 1.38
CA ARG A 131 -2.02 6.20 0.97
C ARG A 131 -1.96 5.14 2.06
N CYS A 132 -2.97 4.28 2.13
CA CYS A 132 -2.97 3.12 3.03
C CYS A 132 -2.82 1.82 2.22
N PRO A 133 -1.82 0.96 2.47
CA PRO A 133 -1.66 -0.32 1.77
C PRO A 133 -2.91 -1.19 1.82
N LYS A 134 -3.64 -1.20 2.94
CA LYS A 134 -4.93 -1.91 3.06
C LYS A 134 -5.97 -1.40 2.05
N ILE A 135 -6.12 -0.08 1.94
CA ILE A 135 -7.11 0.54 1.03
C ILE A 135 -6.70 0.28 -0.42
N GLU A 136 -5.43 0.51 -0.75
CA GLU A 136 -4.90 0.27 -2.09
C GLU A 136 -4.99 -1.22 -2.48
N TYR A 137 -4.66 -2.13 -1.56
CA TYR A 137 -4.81 -3.56 -1.79
C TYR A 137 -6.27 -3.91 -2.12
N GLY A 138 -7.23 -3.47 -1.30
CA GLY A 138 -8.65 -3.74 -1.53
C GLY A 138 -9.17 -3.15 -2.85
N ARG A 139 -8.69 -1.95 -3.22
CA ARG A 139 -9.02 -1.28 -4.48
C ARG A 139 -8.48 -2.06 -5.69
N LEU A 140 -7.22 -2.49 -5.63
CA LEU A 140 -6.51 -3.12 -6.75
C LEU A 140 -6.76 -4.63 -6.89
N SER A 141 -7.12 -5.32 -5.81
CA SER A 141 -7.47 -6.75 -5.83
C SER A 141 -8.84 -7.05 -6.47
N SER A 142 -9.59 -6.01 -6.83
CA SER A 142 -10.98 -6.09 -7.32
C SER A 142 -11.99 -6.61 -6.28
N GLU A 143 -11.63 -6.69 -5.00
CA GLU A 143 -12.55 -7.09 -3.92
C GLU A 143 -13.63 -6.05 -3.66
N ILE A 144 -13.30 -4.77 -3.82
CA ILE A 144 -14.23 -3.65 -3.62
C ILE A 144 -15.28 -3.57 -4.73
N GLY A 145 -14.96 -4.00 -5.96
CA GLY A 145 -15.91 -4.08 -7.07
C GLY A 145 -17.03 -5.11 -6.83
N TRP A 146 -16.78 -6.14 -6.03
CA TRP A 146 -17.78 -7.15 -5.66
C TRP A 146 -18.74 -6.65 -4.55
N LEU A 147 -18.28 -5.69 -3.73
CA LEU A 147 -19.07 -5.05 -2.66
C LEU A 147 -19.85 -3.81 -3.16
N GLY A 148 -19.93 -3.58 -4.47
CA GLY A 148 -20.75 -2.50 -5.06
C GLY A 148 -20.14 -1.10 -4.99
N VAL A 149 -18.85 -0.97 -4.63
CA VAL A 149 -18.14 0.30 -4.58
C VAL A 149 -17.30 0.47 -5.85
N ASN A 150 -17.37 1.66 -6.46
CA ASN A 150 -16.73 1.95 -7.74
C ASN A 150 -15.19 1.75 -7.67
N SER A 151 -14.71 0.69 -8.32
CA SER A 151 -13.28 0.31 -8.37
C SER A 151 -12.48 1.05 -9.45
N ARG A 152 -13.14 1.86 -10.30
CA ARG A 152 -12.59 2.54 -11.49
C ARG A 152 -11.81 1.62 -12.44
N THR A 153 -12.00 0.30 -12.32
CA THR A 153 -11.27 -0.73 -13.07
C THR A 153 -12.27 -1.51 -13.92
N LEU A 154 -12.13 -1.45 -15.24
CA LEU A 154 -12.95 -2.22 -16.19
C LEU A 154 -12.20 -3.50 -16.59
N SER A 155 -12.82 -4.66 -16.41
CA SER A 155 -12.28 -5.96 -16.85
C SER A 155 -13.29 -6.70 -17.71
N SER A 156 -12.86 -7.22 -18.87
CA SER A 156 -13.69 -7.94 -19.84
C SER A 156 -13.94 -9.42 -19.48
N LYS A 157 -13.34 -9.94 -18.40
CA LYS A 157 -13.53 -11.33 -17.96
C LYS A 157 -14.41 -11.39 -16.72
N ARG A 158 -15.57 -12.02 -16.84
CA ARG A 158 -16.51 -12.30 -15.72
C ARG A 158 -15.74 -12.93 -14.56
N ALA A 159 -15.93 -12.42 -13.33
CA ALA A 159 -15.38 -13.06 -12.15
C ALA A 159 -15.97 -14.49 -12.04
N PRO A 160 -15.15 -15.54 -11.88
CA PRO A 160 -15.69 -16.87 -11.62
C PRO A 160 -16.56 -16.81 -10.35
N MET A 161 -17.70 -17.51 -10.35
CA MET A 161 -18.55 -17.60 -9.15
C MET A 161 -17.77 -18.28 -8.02
N PRO A 162 -17.84 -17.80 -6.77
CA PRO A 162 -17.18 -18.45 -5.65
C PRO A 162 -17.82 -19.83 -5.42
N GLN A 163 -17.05 -20.89 -5.56
CA GLN A 163 -17.38 -22.15 -4.90
C GLN A 163 -17.13 -22.00 -3.40
N LYS A 164 -18.04 -22.53 -2.58
CA LYS A 164 -18.13 -22.43 -1.11
C LYS A 164 -16.79 -22.13 -0.40
N GLY A 165 -16.74 -20.96 0.26
CA GLY A 165 -15.59 -20.47 1.03
C GLY A 165 -15.32 -19.00 0.71
N VAL A 166 -14.84 -18.22 1.68
CA VAL A 166 -14.47 -16.80 1.48
C VAL A 166 -13.25 -16.77 0.54
N GLN A 167 -13.50 -16.69 -0.77
CA GLN A 167 -12.42 -16.59 -1.76
C GLN A 167 -11.73 -15.22 -1.63
N ARG A 168 -10.47 -15.23 -1.20
CA ARG A 168 -9.59 -14.06 -1.13
C ARG A 168 -9.01 -13.80 -2.53
N LEU A 169 -9.31 -12.66 -3.14
CA LEU A 169 -8.73 -12.29 -4.43
C LEU A 169 -7.31 -11.77 -4.20
N SER A 170 -6.36 -12.32 -4.96
CA SER A 170 -4.95 -11.90 -4.93
C SER A 170 -4.64 -10.85 -6.00
N LEU A 171 -3.64 -10.00 -5.74
CA LEU A 171 -3.15 -8.99 -6.69
C LEU A 171 -2.64 -9.54 -8.04
N GLY A 172 -2.48 -10.87 -8.17
CA GLY A 172 -2.02 -11.55 -9.40
C GLY A 172 -2.99 -11.49 -10.59
N ARG A 173 -4.18 -10.90 -10.44
CA ARG A 173 -5.11 -10.70 -11.56
C ARG A 173 -4.73 -9.42 -12.31
N VAL A 174 -4.12 -9.54 -13.48
CA VAL A 174 -3.89 -8.40 -14.39
C VAL A 174 -5.24 -7.80 -14.78
N THR A 175 -5.51 -6.60 -14.30
CA THR A 175 -6.63 -5.77 -14.76
C THR A 175 -6.04 -4.64 -15.58
N THR A 176 -6.32 -4.64 -16.88
CA THR A 176 -5.98 -3.52 -17.77
C THR A 176 -6.73 -2.27 -17.30
N ALA A 177 -6.06 -1.12 -17.28
CA ALA A 177 -6.73 0.16 -17.04
C ALA A 177 -7.86 0.35 -18.07
N GLY A 178 -9.04 0.78 -17.62
CA GLY A 178 -10.13 1.10 -18.53
C GLY A 178 -9.71 2.24 -19.47
N GLY A 179 -9.80 2.01 -20.78
CA GLY A 179 -9.42 3.00 -21.78
C GLY A 179 -10.26 4.27 -21.67
N ASP A 180 -9.64 5.41 -21.99
CA ASP A 180 -10.32 6.69 -22.14
C ASP A 180 -11.47 6.54 -23.15
N VAL A 181 -12.69 6.80 -22.69
CA VAL A 181 -13.82 6.96 -23.60
C VAL A 181 -13.67 8.31 -24.27
N ALA A 182 -13.00 8.33 -25.42
CA ALA A 182 -13.12 9.44 -26.35
C ALA A 182 -14.61 9.59 -26.70
N ARG A 183 -15.19 10.75 -26.36
CA ARG A 183 -16.51 11.14 -26.87
C ARG A 183 -16.41 11.19 -28.40
N GLY A 184 -17.09 10.27 -29.07
CA GLY A 184 -17.25 10.32 -30.52
C GLY A 184 -18.00 11.60 -30.92
N PRO A 185 -17.76 12.12 -32.13
CA PRO A 185 -18.46 13.31 -32.63
C PRO A 185 -19.95 13.00 -32.78
N GLY A 186 -20.79 13.95 -32.37
CA GLY A 186 -22.25 13.87 -32.47
C GLY A 186 -22.72 13.80 -33.93
N PRO A 187 -23.94 13.29 -34.18
CA PRO A 187 -24.46 13.12 -35.52
C PRO A 187 -24.71 14.47 -36.21
N ASP A 188 -24.31 14.51 -37.47
CA ASP A 188 -24.47 15.58 -38.45
C ASP A 188 -25.97 15.83 -38.72
N GLU A 189 -26.45 17.07 -38.50
CA GLU A 189 -27.80 17.48 -38.86
C GLU A 189 -27.89 17.66 -40.37
N THR A 190 -28.34 16.60 -41.06
CA THR A 190 -28.76 16.66 -42.45
C THR A 190 -29.95 17.61 -42.60
N GLY A 191 -29.76 18.66 -43.39
CA GLY A 191 -30.75 19.67 -43.73
C GLY A 191 -32.03 19.09 -44.32
N ARG A 192 -33.15 19.63 -43.84
CA ARG A 192 -34.45 19.56 -44.52
C ARG A 192 -34.50 20.65 -45.59
N SER A 193 -35.07 20.24 -46.73
CA SER A 193 -35.51 21.03 -47.87
C SER A 193 -36.45 22.17 -47.49
#